data_AF-A0A5N7AK03-F1
#
_entry.id   AF-A0A5N7AK03-F1
#
_cell.length_a   1.000
_cell.length_b   1.000
_cell.length_c   1.000
_cell.angle_alpha   90.00
_cell.angle_beta   90.00
_cell.angle_gamma   90.00
#
_symmetry.space_group_name_H-M   'P 1'
#
loop_
_entity.id
_entity.type
_entity.pdbx_description
1 polymer ?
#
loop_
_entity_poly.entity_id
_entity_poly.type
_entity_poly.pdbx_seq_one_letter_code
_entity_poly.pdbx_strand_id
1 'polypeptide(L)'
;MHWKDSALETKERTLTMFRNCPKYINVRKLIPQPHTFPRVYYRRQHLGPQGRLPEEVVAFILQADTVFVGSIYKSSPSDLHIFPPHTGMNARSGLPGFIRVSPTDGRTVVVPDYSGNRFMSTLGNIETSGMVGLTIVSFTTGDILYLTGTAKNLVGPLALEVMTRHAALTSVHVTGFVFVRDALPVRQQDGTSVERSPYSPKIKYLEEETGAQGRENKEHKAKLREAVHVSSDLAVFKFQVISKPGAGELRVRPGQAIVLDFMDWIGPPQYKHMDSSAPSSINDDRVRTWTVSSAHEERNATCFELTMREMKGGAVTGALFDHLRRYRSAQLGQRIVFDTAVVADIVGITGDFFMVRDKLDTLWVAGGIGITPFLAILRALAERGSAAEGDVMLVLATREPNIMLHMMRPSLERIASTVRINIAIFTHDSEFDPGHLKPNQKICVHRGRVVPDFWKDIPRGKDVFICGPSAFGDSVVDGLRAVGVSPSQIHREGFY
;
A
#
# COMPACT_ATOMS: atom_id res chain seq x y z
N MET A 1 -14.52 -5.43 46.77
CA MET A 1 -13.52 -6.42 47.19
C MET A 1 -13.77 -6.74 48.64
N HIS A 2 -13.77 -8.01 49.02
CA HIS A 2 -13.81 -8.42 50.43
C HIS A 2 -12.92 -9.63 50.61
N TRP A 3 -12.25 -9.70 51.76
CA TRP A 3 -11.50 -10.88 52.17
C TRP A 3 -12.48 -11.90 52.71
N LYS A 4 -12.42 -13.12 52.18
CA LYS A 4 -13.07 -14.29 52.74
C LYS A 4 -11.96 -15.31 52.99
N ASP A 5 -11.67 -15.54 54.27
CA ASP A 5 -10.49 -16.27 54.72
C ASP A 5 -9.17 -15.67 54.17
N SER A 6 -8.22 -16.50 53.74
CA SER A 6 -6.93 -16.11 53.15
C SER A 6 -6.99 -15.86 51.63
N ALA A 7 -8.18 -15.69 51.05
CA ALA A 7 -8.36 -15.41 49.63
C ALA A 7 -9.09 -14.07 49.41
N LEU A 8 -8.55 -13.26 48.49
CA LEU A 8 -9.18 -12.03 48.04
C LEU A 8 -10.24 -12.38 46.99
N GLU A 9 -11.53 -12.29 47.35
CA GLU A 9 -12.62 -12.44 46.38
C GLU A 9 -12.94 -11.09 45.71
N THR A 10 -12.61 -11.00 44.42
CA THR A 10 -13.03 -9.94 43.50
C THR A 10 -14.31 -10.37 42.77
N LYS A 11 -15.44 -9.73 43.09
CA LYS A 11 -16.65 -9.78 42.27
C LYS A 11 -16.55 -8.70 41.18
N GLU A 12 -16.18 -9.10 39.97
CA GLU A 12 -16.31 -8.25 38.79
C GLU A 12 -17.73 -8.35 38.24
N ARG A 13 -18.40 -7.21 38.05
CA ARG A 13 -19.76 -7.13 37.52
C ARG A 13 -19.68 -6.39 36.19
N THR A 14 -19.92 -7.09 35.08
CA THR A 14 -20.04 -6.44 33.76
C THR A 14 -21.36 -5.67 33.75
N LEU A 15 -21.30 -4.35 33.76
CA LEU A 15 -22.49 -3.50 33.78
C LEU A 15 -23.22 -3.49 32.43
N THR A 16 -22.47 -3.45 31.32
CA THR A 16 -23.03 -3.38 29.97
C THR A 16 -22.09 -4.03 28.96
N MET A 17 -22.63 -4.82 28.03
CA MET A 17 -21.90 -5.34 26.86
C MET A 17 -22.52 -4.77 25.58
N PHE A 18 -21.77 -3.96 24.86
CA PHE A 18 -22.18 -3.47 23.54
C PHE A 18 -21.70 -4.43 22.44
N ARG A 19 -22.45 -4.53 21.34
CA ARG A 19 -22.00 -5.34 20.20
C ARG A 19 -20.69 -4.79 19.64
N ASN A 20 -19.70 -5.66 19.47
CA ASN A 20 -18.45 -5.31 18.81
C ASN A 20 -18.69 -4.80 17.39
N CYS A 21 -17.81 -3.92 16.92
CA CYS A 21 -17.80 -3.56 15.51
C CYS A 21 -17.42 -4.82 14.70
N PRO A 22 -18.19 -5.21 13.68
CA PRO A 22 -17.84 -6.37 12.86
C PRO A 22 -16.62 -6.12 11.96
N LYS A 23 -16.18 -4.85 11.85
CA LYS A 23 -14.98 -4.46 11.08
C LYS A 23 -13.72 -4.71 11.90
N TYR A 24 -12.61 -4.94 11.19
CA TYR A 24 -11.24 -5.01 11.74
C TYR A 24 -10.93 -6.24 12.59
N ILE A 25 -11.82 -7.23 12.66
CA ILE A 25 -11.57 -8.48 13.40
C ILE A 25 -10.71 -9.42 12.54
N ASN A 26 -9.57 -9.84 13.09
CA ASN A 26 -8.74 -10.88 12.52
C ASN A 26 -9.17 -12.24 13.09
N VAL A 27 -9.53 -13.19 12.24
CA VAL A 27 -10.02 -14.51 12.64
C VAL A 27 -8.86 -15.51 12.67
N ARG A 28 -8.81 -16.30 13.75
CA ARG A 28 -7.76 -17.31 13.98
C ARG A 28 -8.40 -18.61 14.41
N LYS A 29 -7.78 -19.72 14.01
CA LYS A 29 -8.06 -21.03 14.60
C LYS A 29 -7.21 -21.20 15.86
N LEU A 30 -7.85 -21.12 17.02
CA LEU A 30 -7.18 -21.27 18.32
C LEU A 30 -7.35 -22.69 18.85
N ILE A 31 -6.29 -23.24 19.42
CA ILE A 31 -6.25 -24.51 20.13
C ILE A 31 -5.89 -24.27 21.61
N PRO A 32 -6.44 -25.06 22.56
CA PRO A 32 -6.04 -24.99 23.95
C PRO A 32 -4.55 -25.31 24.14
N GLN A 33 -3.88 -24.56 25.03
CA GLN A 33 -2.52 -24.83 25.50
C GLN A 33 -2.56 -24.91 27.03
N PRO A 34 -2.95 -26.06 27.62
CA PRO A 34 -3.20 -26.18 29.06
C PRO A 34 -1.92 -26.16 29.90
N HIS A 35 -0.76 -26.46 29.31
CA HIS A 35 0.54 -26.46 29.98
C HIS A 35 1.35 -25.24 29.54
N THR A 36 1.06 -24.10 30.16
CA THR A 36 1.83 -22.86 30.02
C THR A 36 2.85 -22.74 31.15
N PHE A 37 3.99 -22.11 30.86
CA PHE A 37 5.04 -21.77 31.82
C PHE A 37 5.20 -20.26 31.93
N PRO A 38 4.19 -19.54 32.49
CA PRO A 38 4.19 -18.09 32.54
C PRO A 38 5.39 -17.56 33.31
N ARG A 39 6.27 -16.81 32.64
CA ARG A 39 7.43 -16.16 33.26
C ARG A 39 7.36 -14.66 33.08
N VAL A 40 7.36 -13.91 34.18
CA VAL A 40 7.52 -12.45 34.14
C VAL A 40 8.95 -12.15 33.72
N TYR A 41 9.12 -11.71 32.47
CA TYR A 41 10.41 -11.44 31.87
C TYR A 41 10.84 -9.99 32.13
N TYR A 42 9.91 -9.04 31.98
CA TYR A 42 10.08 -7.67 32.47
C TYR A 42 8.98 -7.29 33.45
N ARG A 43 9.37 -6.56 34.49
CA ARG A 43 8.47 -5.86 35.40
C ARG A 43 9.03 -4.46 35.67
N ARG A 44 8.34 -3.44 35.19
CA ARG A 44 8.69 -2.02 35.40
C ARG A 44 7.40 -1.28 35.74
N GLN A 45 7.10 -1.15 37.03
CA GLN A 45 5.89 -0.47 37.50
C GLN A 45 5.90 1.03 37.16
N HIS A 46 7.09 1.64 37.17
CA HIS A 46 7.29 3.05 36.88
C HIS A 46 8.52 3.22 35.97
N LEU A 47 8.33 3.89 34.85
CA LEU A 47 9.40 4.40 33.99
C LEU A 47 9.73 5.82 34.45
N GLY A 48 11.02 6.09 34.64
CA GLY A 48 11.50 7.43 34.96
C GLY A 48 11.27 8.42 33.80
N PRO A 49 11.55 9.71 33.99
CA PRO A 49 11.33 10.74 32.96
C PRO A 49 12.04 10.49 31.62
N GLN A 50 13.15 9.75 31.62
CA GLN A 50 13.92 9.36 30.42
C GLN A 50 13.84 7.84 30.13
N GLY A 51 12.90 7.12 30.76
CA GLY A 51 12.74 5.69 30.56
C GLY A 51 12.24 5.39 29.15
N ARG A 52 12.81 4.36 28.50
CA ARG A 52 12.42 3.86 27.18
C ARG A 52 11.96 2.40 27.29
N LEU A 53 11.16 1.94 26.35
CA LEU A 53 10.84 0.51 26.23
C LEU A 53 12.06 -0.25 25.68
N PRO A 54 12.36 -1.46 26.17
CA PRO A 54 13.37 -2.33 25.56
C PRO A 54 13.04 -2.64 24.09
N GLU A 55 14.06 -2.81 23.24
CA GLU A 55 13.88 -3.05 21.81
C GLU A 55 13.00 -4.28 21.51
N GLU A 56 13.11 -5.36 22.29
CA GLU A 56 12.27 -6.54 22.13
C GLU A 56 10.79 -6.27 22.43
N VAL A 57 10.49 -5.34 23.35
CA VAL A 57 9.12 -4.92 23.69
C VAL A 57 8.56 -4.06 22.56
N VAL A 58 9.40 -3.18 21.99
CA VAL A 58 9.04 -2.39 20.81
C VAL A 58 8.76 -3.33 19.63
N ALA A 59 9.63 -4.29 19.34
CA ALA A 59 9.43 -5.28 18.29
C ALA A 59 8.14 -6.09 18.50
N PHE A 60 7.83 -6.46 19.74
CA PHE A 60 6.58 -7.15 20.09
C PHE A 60 5.34 -6.29 19.79
N ILE A 61 5.38 -5.00 20.13
CA ILE A 61 4.30 -4.04 19.79
C ILE A 61 4.14 -3.92 18.27
N LEU A 62 5.25 -3.79 17.53
CA LEU A 62 5.23 -3.63 16.08
C LEU A 62 4.77 -4.89 15.33
N GLN A 63 4.84 -6.07 15.95
CA GLN A 63 4.31 -7.32 15.37
C GLN A 63 2.83 -7.55 15.69
N ALA A 64 2.26 -6.76 16.60
CA ALA A 64 0.88 -6.91 17.01
C ALA A 64 -0.10 -6.51 15.92
N ASP A 65 -1.17 -7.29 15.81
CA ASP A 65 -2.30 -7.07 14.91
C ASP A 65 -3.63 -6.93 15.68
N THR A 66 -3.58 -7.05 17.01
CA THR A 66 -4.67 -6.84 17.95
C THR A 66 -4.11 -6.26 19.26
N VAL A 67 -4.79 -5.25 19.80
CA VAL A 67 -4.55 -4.69 21.14
C VAL A 67 -5.87 -4.53 21.88
N PHE A 68 -5.88 -4.88 23.16
CA PHE A 68 -7.00 -4.63 24.06
C PHE A 68 -6.72 -3.36 24.85
N VAL A 69 -7.65 -2.41 24.77
CA VAL A 69 -7.56 -1.08 25.36
C VAL A 69 -8.49 -1.03 26.56
N GLY A 70 -7.90 -1.00 27.75
CA GLY A 70 -8.58 -0.71 29.00
C GLY A 70 -8.61 0.80 29.25
N SER A 71 -9.77 1.37 29.50
CA SER A 71 -9.95 2.80 29.78
C SER A 71 -10.83 3.01 31.00
N ILE A 72 -10.73 4.19 31.63
CA ILE A 72 -11.47 4.51 32.85
C ILE A 72 -12.28 5.79 32.61
N TYR A 73 -13.57 5.74 32.87
CA TYR A 73 -14.38 6.94 33.01
C TYR A 73 -14.27 7.45 34.43
N LYS A 74 -13.85 8.70 34.60
CA LYS A 74 -13.86 9.38 35.89
C LYS A 74 -14.98 10.42 35.90
N SER A 75 -16.02 10.16 36.69
CA SER A 75 -17.15 11.06 36.82
C SER A 75 -16.74 12.37 37.52
N SER A 76 -17.32 13.47 37.06
CA SER A 76 -17.31 14.72 37.82
C SER A 76 -18.21 14.59 39.07
N PRO A 77 -18.02 15.40 40.11
CA PRO A 77 -18.91 15.40 41.28
C PRO A 77 -20.38 15.63 40.93
N SER A 78 -20.67 16.44 39.90
CA SER A 78 -22.04 16.71 39.43
C SER A 78 -22.66 15.52 38.69
N ASP A 79 -21.85 14.71 38.00
CA ASP A 79 -22.34 13.60 37.18
C ASP A 79 -22.34 12.26 37.93
N LEU A 80 -21.75 12.20 39.12
CA LEU A 80 -21.52 10.96 39.89
C LEU A 80 -22.78 10.10 40.06
N HIS A 81 -23.93 10.74 40.29
CA HIS A 81 -25.21 10.07 40.52
C HIS A 81 -25.87 9.57 39.22
N ILE A 82 -25.54 10.18 38.08
CA ILE A 82 -26.13 9.85 36.77
C ILE A 82 -25.23 8.85 36.04
N PHE A 83 -23.93 9.08 36.08
CA PHE A 83 -22.90 8.28 35.42
C PHE A 83 -21.81 7.94 36.45
N PRO A 84 -21.91 6.81 37.17
CA PRO A 84 -20.87 6.40 38.10
C PRO A 84 -19.55 6.06 37.37
N PRO A 85 -18.40 6.17 38.06
CA PRO A 85 -17.10 5.81 37.48
C PRO A 85 -17.12 4.34 37.06
N HIS A 86 -16.59 4.05 35.89
CA HIS A 86 -16.58 2.70 35.35
C HIS A 86 -15.36 2.48 34.46
N THR A 87 -15.03 1.21 34.27
CA THR A 87 -13.94 0.78 33.38
C THR A 87 -14.52 0.25 32.08
N GLY A 88 -13.89 0.59 30.96
CA GLY A 88 -14.20 0.04 29.65
C GLY A 88 -13.07 -0.85 29.15
N MET A 89 -13.41 -1.83 28.33
CA MET A 89 -12.45 -2.64 27.57
C MET A 89 -12.92 -2.72 26.13
N ASN A 90 -12.00 -2.50 25.19
CA ASN A 90 -12.27 -2.60 23.75
C ASN A 90 -11.08 -3.25 23.04
N ALA A 91 -11.32 -3.99 21.96
CA ALA A 91 -10.25 -4.49 21.11
C ALA A 91 -10.11 -3.62 19.85
N ARG A 92 -8.89 -3.16 19.58
CA ARG A 92 -8.50 -2.56 18.30
C ARG A 92 -7.63 -3.55 17.53
N SER A 93 -7.78 -3.60 16.22
CA SER A 93 -7.10 -4.60 15.40
C SER A 93 -6.83 -4.04 14.01
N GLY A 94 -5.81 -4.57 13.35
CA GLY A 94 -5.37 -4.13 12.03
C GLY A 94 -4.42 -5.16 11.41
N LEU A 95 -3.60 -4.72 10.46
CA LEU A 95 -2.48 -5.53 9.98
C LEU A 95 -1.32 -5.47 11.00
N PRO A 96 -0.46 -6.51 11.12
CA PRO A 96 0.75 -6.44 11.93
C PRO A 96 1.54 -5.17 11.66
N GLY A 97 1.83 -4.37 12.69
CA GLY A 97 2.52 -3.09 12.54
C GLY A 97 1.62 -1.86 12.45
N PHE A 98 0.30 -2.02 12.63
CA PHE A 98 -0.62 -0.89 12.72
C PHE A 98 -0.41 -0.03 13.98
N ILE A 99 0.11 -0.62 15.06
CA ILE A 99 0.55 0.10 16.26
C ILE A 99 2.00 0.50 16.03
N ARG A 100 2.32 1.77 16.28
CA ARG A 100 3.68 2.31 16.17
C ARG A 100 4.22 2.72 17.54
N VAL A 101 5.54 2.77 17.66
CA VAL A 101 6.22 3.33 18.84
C VAL A 101 7.11 4.46 18.36
N SER A 102 7.01 5.61 19.02
CA SER A 102 7.79 6.79 18.67
C SER A 102 9.29 6.50 18.78
N PRO A 103 10.09 6.62 17.70
CA PRO A 103 11.54 6.48 17.78
C PRO A 103 12.21 7.58 18.61
N THR A 104 11.62 8.78 18.66
CA THR A 104 12.18 9.93 19.40
C THR A 104 12.31 9.61 20.88
N ASP A 105 11.23 9.15 21.53
CA ASP A 105 11.23 8.86 22.96
C ASP A 105 11.29 7.37 23.32
N GLY A 106 11.03 6.47 22.36
CA GLY A 106 11.07 5.01 22.55
C GLY A 106 10.04 4.46 23.52
N ARG A 107 8.98 5.21 23.87
CA ARG A 107 7.95 4.76 24.81
C ARG A 107 6.54 5.27 24.53
N THR A 108 6.37 6.25 23.65
CA THR A 108 5.06 6.69 23.22
C THR A 108 4.53 5.71 22.18
N VAL A 109 3.46 5.01 22.54
CA VAL A 109 2.77 4.03 21.69
C VAL A 109 1.59 4.71 21.01
N VAL A 110 1.55 4.64 19.69
CA VAL A 110 0.51 5.28 18.87
C VAL A 110 -0.43 4.22 18.33
N VAL A 111 -1.70 4.32 18.71
CA VAL A 111 -2.78 3.41 18.27
C VAL A 111 -3.71 4.18 17.34
N PRO A 112 -3.72 3.88 16.02
CA PRO A 112 -4.61 4.56 15.07
C PRO A 112 -6.08 4.21 15.31
N ASP A 113 -7.00 5.16 15.07
CA ASP A 113 -8.44 4.93 15.16
C ASP A 113 -9.09 4.92 13.76
N TYR A 114 -9.93 3.91 13.52
CA TYR A 114 -10.58 3.67 12.24
C TYR A 114 -12.06 3.98 12.31
N SER A 115 -12.67 4.22 11.15
CA SER A 115 -14.12 4.38 11.05
C SER A 115 -14.83 3.13 11.56
N GLY A 116 -15.39 3.19 12.77
CA GLY A 116 -16.03 2.07 13.47
C GLY A 116 -17.56 2.10 13.44
N ASN A 117 -18.18 1.67 14.53
CA ASN A 117 -19.62 1.74 14.80
C ASN A 117 -20.04 3.04 15.54
N ARG A 118 -19.12 4.01 15.64
CA ARG A 118 -19.29 5.30 16.34
C ARG A 118 -19.62 5.22 17.83
N PHE A 119 -19.44 4.05 18.47
CA PHE A 119 -19.43 3.98 19.93
C PHE A 119 -18.07 4.48 20.44
N MET A 120 -18.03 5.73 20.91
CA MET A 120 -16.78 6.42 21.29
C MET A 120 -16.42 6.26 22.77
N SER A 121 -16.86 5.17 23.43
CA SER A 121 -16.70 4.99 24.87
C SER A 121 -15.23 5.02 25.32
N THR A 122 -14.32 4.37 24.59
CA THR A 122 -12.89 4.39 24.92
C THR A 122 -12.30 5.80 24.79
N LEU A 123 -12.64 6.52 23.72
CA LEU A 123 -12.14 7.88 23.49
C LEU A 123 -12.65 8.83 24.58
N GLY A 124 -13.96 8.80 24.89
CA GLY A 124 -14.55 9.63 25.95
C GLY A 124 -13.97 9.33 27.34
N ASN A 125 -13.70 8.06 27.65
CA ASN A 125 -13.02 7.69 28.89
C ASN A 125 -11.60 8.27 28.96
N ILE A 126 -10.87 8.28 27.85
CA ILE A 126 -9.53 8.88 27.77
C ILE A 126 -9.61 10.40 27.92
N GLU A 127 -10.59 11.08 27.30
CA GLU A 127 -10.77 12.53 27.48
C GLU A 127 -11.02 12.93 28.93
N THR A 128 -11.71 12.07 29.70
CA THR A 128 -12.02 12.37 31.12
C THR A 128 -10.90 12.01 32.08
N SER A 129 -10.25 10.86 31.89
CA SER A 129 -9.25 10.36 32.85
C SER A 129 -7.81 10.62 32.45
N GLY A 130 -7.54 10.75 31.14
CA GLY A 130 -6.19 10.76 30.59
C GLY A 130 -5.42 9.45 30.80
N MET A 131 -6.08 8.36 31.24
CA MET A 131 -5.43 7.09 31.61
C MET A 131 -5.87 5.95 30.71
N VAL A 132 -4.92 5.10 30.36
CA VAL A 132 -5.19 3.90 29.56
C VAL A 132 -4.29 2.74 29.98
N GLY A 133 -4.80 1.53 29.80
CA GLY A 133 -4.02 0.29 29.81
C GLY A 133 -4.10 -0.37 28.44
N LEU A 134 -2.98 -0.92 27.96
CA LEU A 134 -2.94 -1.72 26.73
C LEU A 134 -2.52 -3.15 27.09
N THR A 135 -3.23 -4.13 26.53
CA THR A 135 -2.82 -5.53 26.57
C THR A 135 -2.60 -6.02 25.15
N ILE A 136 -1.40 -6.47 24.86
CA ILE A 136 -1.00 -7.02 23.56
C ILE A 136 -0.66 -8.48 23.78
N VAL A 137 -1.18 -9.34 22.91
CA VAL A 137 -1.02 -10.80 23.02
C VAL A 137 -0.41 -11.34 21.73
N SER A 138 0.51 -12.30 21.87
CA SER A 138 0.95 -13.12 20.76
C SER A 138 0.19 -14.44 20.80
N PHE A 139 -0.65 -14.68 19.79
CA PHE A 139 -1.38 -15.95 19.68
C PHE A 139 -0.47 -17.12 19.28
N THR A 140 0.74 -16.87 18.78
CA THR A 140 1.69 -17.91 18.38
C THR A 140 2.61 -18.33 19.51
N THR A 141 3.10 -17.40 20.32
CA THR A 141 4.02 -17.71 21.45
C THR A 141 3.28 -17.79 22.78
N GLY A 142 2.13 -17.15 22.90
CA GLY A 142 1.39 -16.98 24.16
C GLY A 142 1.92 -15.87 25.06
N ASP A 143 2.88 -15.09 24.57
CA ASP A 143 3.42 -13.96 25.32
C ASP A 143 2.35 -12.86 25.47
N ILE A 144 2.34 -12.19 26.61
CA ILE A 144 1.43 -11.09 26.93
C ILE A 144 2.23 -9.89 27.44
N LEU A 145 2.02 -8.75 26.79
CA LEU A 145 2.53 -7.45 27.20
C LEU A 145 1.40 -6.60 27.77
N TYR A 146 1.57 -6.18 29.02
CA TYR A 146 0.71 -5.20 29.68
C TYR A 146 1.43 -3.86 29.75
N LEU A 147 0.79 -2.81 29.25
CA LEU A 147 1.26 -1.43 29.33
C LEU A 147 0.26 -0.60 30.13
N THR A 148 0.75 0.36 30.90
CA THR A 148 -0.04 1.42 31.50
C THR A 148 0.58 2.77 31.16
N GLY A 149 -0.24 3.80 30.99
CA GLY A 149 0.23 5.10 30.56
C GLY A 149 -0.82 6.19 30.64
N THR A 150 -0.38 7.40 30.35
CA THR A 150 -1.27 8.52 30.08
C THR A 150 -1.57 8.57 28.59
N ALA A 151 -2.78 8.96 28.21
CA ALA A 151 -3.23 8.96 26.83
C ALA A 151 -3.91 10.26 26.43
N LYS A 152 -3.79 10.60 25.15
CA LYS A 152 -4.49 11.71 24.50
C LYS A 152 -5.04 11.25 23.16
N ASN A 153 -6.26 11.66 22.83
CA ASN A 153 -6.78 11.48 21.48
C ASN A 153 -6.39 12.68 20.63
N LEU A 154 -5.81 12.43 19.47
CA LEU A 154 -5.46 13.45 18.49
C LEU A 154 -6.38 13.28 17.29
N VAL A 155 -6.93 14.39 16.79
CA VAL A 155 -7.84 14.40 15.65
C VAL A 155 -7.48 15.52 14.67
N GLY A 156 -7.79 15.31 13.39
CA GLY A 156 -7.55 16.30 12.34
C GLY A 156 -6.06 16.67 12.23
N PRO A 157 -5.70 17.96 12.14
CA PRO A 157 -4.31 18.41 11.96
C PRO A 157 -3.33 17.82 13.00
N LEU A 158 -3.71 17.76 14.27
CA LEU A 158 -2.85 17.22 15.34
C LEU A 158 -2.54 15.74 15.16
N ALA A 159 -3.46 14.97 14.58
CA ALA A 159 -3.21 13.56 14.27
C ALA A 159 -2.28 13.42 13.06
N LEU A 160 -2.45 14.29 12.06
CA LEU A 160 -1.64 14.32 10.85
C LEU A 160 -0.19 14.73 11.10
N GLU A 161 0.07 15.53 12.15
CA GLU A 161 1.43 15.85 12.62
C GLU A 161 2.17 14.63 13.18
N VAL A 162 1.44 13.61 13.67
CA VAL A 162 2.02 12.40 14.27
C VAL A 162 2.08 11.25 13.27
N MET A 163 1.00 11.04 12.51
CA MET A 163 0.87 9.94 11.55
C MET A 163 0.22 10.43 10.25
N THR A 164 0.98 10.39 9.17
CA THR A 164 0.55 10.88 7.86
C THR A 164 -0.77 10.25 7.44
N ARG A 165 -1.71 11.08 6.96
CA ARG A 165 -3.02 10.64 6.43
C ARG A 165 -3.87 9.84 7.43
N HIS A 166 -3.64 9.97 8.72
CA HIS A 166 -4.46 9.34 9.74
C HIS A 166 -5.13 10.41 10.61
N ALA A 167 -6.43 10.62 10.39
CA ALA A 167 -7.15 11.78 10.95
C ALA A 167 -7.62 11.60 12.40
N ALA A 168 -7.42 10.44 13.01
CA ALA A 168 -7.78 10.17 14.40
C ALA A 168 -6.88 9.08 14.99
N LEU A 169 -6.23 9.33 16.13
CA LEU A 169 -5.39 8.34 16.81
C LEU A 169 -5.34 8.59 18.31
N THR A 170 -4.98 7.56 19.07
CA THR A 170 -4.67 7.68 20.49
C THR A 170 -3.16 7.57 20.68
N SER A 171 -2.56 8.60 21.25
CA SER A 171 -1.16 8.60 21.67
C SER A 171 -1.08 8.22 23.15
N VAL A 172 -0.29 7.19 23.46
CA VAL A 172 -0.14 6.61 24.80
C VAL A 172 1.29 6.74 25.27
N HIS A 173 1.52 7.60 26.25
CA HIS A 173 2.80 7.75 26.90
C HIS A 173 2.95 6.70 28.00
N VAL A 174 3.75 5.66 27.74
CA VAL A 174 3.88 4.53 28.66
C VAL A 174 4.61 4.93 29.94
N THR A 175 3.96 4.71 31.09
CA THR A 175 4.48 4.98 32.43
C THR A 175 4.93 3.71 33.14
N GLY A 176 4.51 2.53 32.68
CA GLY A 176 4.92 1.23 33.22
C GLY A 176 4.52 0.07 32.33
N PHE A 177 5.20 -1.06 32.47
CA PHE A 177 4.90 -2.27 31.72
C PHE A 177 5.28 -3.57 32.45
N VAL A 178 4.61 -4.65 32.08
CA VAL A 178 4.93 -6.02 32.47
C VAL A 178 4.89 -6.89 31.22
N PHE A 179 5.98 -7.61 30.95
CA PHE A 179 6.05 -8.55 29.83
C PHE A 179 6.16 -9.97 30.38
N VAL A 180 5.18 -10.80 30.05
CA VAL A 180 5.07 -12.18 30.53
C VAL A 180 5.17 -13.12 29.33
N ARG A 181 6.15 -14.02 29.36
CA ARG A 181 6.33 -15.03 28.32
C ARG A 181 5.43 -16.24 28.59
N ASP A 182 4.95 -16.89 27.52
CA ASP A 182 4.22 -18.16 27.56
C ASP A 182 3.03 -18.17 28.56
N ALA A 183 2.21 -17.11 28.57
CA ALA A 183 1.17 -16.90 29.57
C ALA A 183 -0.25 -17.25 29.09
N LEU A 184 -0.56 -17.02 27.82
CA LEU A 184 -1.89 -17.24 27.26
C LEU A 184 -2.22 -18.75 27.23
N PRO A 185 -3.37 -19.24 27.70
CA PRO A 185 -3.70 -20.67 27.69
C PRO A 185 -4.26 -21.19 26.35
N VAL A 186 -4.04 -20.45 25.26
CA VAL A 186 -4.44 -20.82 23.89
C VAL A 186 -3.36 -20.42 22.88
N ARG A 187 -3.23 -21.18 21.78
CA ARG A 187 -2.31 -20.90 20.67
C ARG A 187 -3.06 -20.88 19.34
N GLN A 188 -2.57 -20.11 18.37
CA GLN A 188 -2.93 -20.30 16.97
C GLN A 188 -2.45 -21.68 16.52
N GLN A 189 -3.30 -22.42 15.83
CA GLN A 189 -2.92 -23.73 15.30
C GLN A 189 -1.82 -23.57 14.23
N ASP A 190 -0.74 -24.34 14.36
CA ASP A 190 0.34 -24.38 13.39
C ASP A 190 -0.17 -24.76 11.98
N GLY A 191 0.42 -24.14 10.96
CA GLY A 191 0.02 -24.33 9.56
C GLY A 191 -1.30 -23.64 9.16
N THR A 192 -1.96 -22.91 10.07
CA THR A 192 -3.14 -22.10 9.72
C THR A 192 -2.79 -20.64 9.48
N SER A 193 -3.40 -20.03 8.45
CA SER A 193 -3.28 -18.59 8.17
C SER A 193 -4.28 -17.78 9.00
N VAL A 194 -3.91 -16.53 9.33
CA VAL A 194 -4.83 -15.57 9.95
C VAL A 194 -5.70 -14.97 8.85
N GLU A 195 -7.01 -15.13 8.96
CA GLU A 195 -7.96 -14.45 8.07
C GLU A 195 -8.04 -12.98 8.48
N ARG A 196 -7.50 -12.11 7.65
CA ARG A 196 -7.44 -10.66 7.89
C ARG A 196 -8.78 -10.02 7.55
N SER A 197 -9.21 -9.06 8.36
CA SER A 197 -10.42 -8.30 8.03
C SER A 197 -10.25 -7.57 6.70
N PRO A 198 -11.22 -7.65 5.78
CA PRO A 198 -11.16 -6.92 4.51
C PRO A 198 -11.32 -5.40 4.69
N TYR A 199 -11.68 -4.96 5.91
CA TYR A 199 -11.74 -3.55 6.27
C TYR A 199 -10.40 -3.00 6.77
N SER A 200 -9.43 -3.85 7.13
CA SER A 200 -8.15 -3.43 7.69
C SER A 200 -7.42 -2.46 6.76
N PRO A 201 -7.14 -1.22 7.21
CA PRO A 201 -6.38 -0.27 6.40
C PRO A 201 -4.95 -0.74 6.14
N LYS A 202 -4.32 -0.17 5.11
CA LYS A 202 -2.86 -0.28 4.92
C LYS A 202 -2.14 0.32 6.13
N ILE A 203 -0.97 -0.23 6.44
CA ILE A 203 -0.12 0.26 7.51
C ILE A 203 0.34 1.68 7.16
N LYS A 204 0.23 2.58 8.14
CA LYS A 204 0.73 3.95 8.08
C LYS A 204 1.82 4.11 9.13
N TYR A 205 2.78 4.97 8.83
CA TYR A 205 3.96 5.20 9.66
C TYR A 205 3.86 6.56 10.34
N LEU A 206 4.59 6.73 11.44
CA LEU A 206 4.74 8.03 12.08
C LEU A 206 5.60 8.95 11.20
N GLU A 207 5.35 10.25 11.26
CA GLU A 207 6.13 11.27 10.52
C GLU A 207 7.63 11.19 10.83
N GLU A 208 7.99 10.86 12.07
CA GLU A 208 9.37 10.70 12.50
C GLU A 208 10.04 9.38 12.05
N GLU A 209 9.26 8.37 11.65
CA GLU A 209 9.79 7.10 11.13
C GLU A 209 10.20 7.22 9.66
N THR A 210 9.56 8.11 8.91
CA THR A 210 9.73 8.21 7.46
C THR A 210 10.90 9.10 7.05
N GLY A 211 11.42 9.96 7.94
CA GLY A 211 12.57 10.82 7.69
C GLY A 211 12.46 11.66 6.40
N ALA A 212 13.55 12.28 5.95
CA ALA A 212 13.57 13.13 4.75
C ALA A 212 13.17 12.41 3.43
N GLN A 213 12.98 11.08 3.43
CA GLN A 213 12.51 10.31 2.29
C GLN A 213 10.98 10.17 2.23
N GLY A 214 10.26 10.44 3.32
CA GLY A 214 8.80 10.42 3.37
C GLY A 214 8.15 11.71 3.85
N ARG A 215 8.92 12.80 4.01
CA ARG A 215 8.31 14.14 3.93
C ARG A 215 7.60 14.22 2.60
N GLU A 216 6.27 14.31 2.63
CA GLU A 216 5.46 14.56 1.45
C GLU A 216 6.12 15.70 0.69
N ASN A 217 6.67 15.40 -0.49
CA ASN A 217 7.31 16.41 -1.30
C ASN A 217 6.19 17.22 -1.97
N LYS A 218 5.39 17.96 -1.16
CA LYS A 218 4.35 18.91 -1.60
C LYS A 218 4.94 20.09 -2.37
N GLU A 219 6.20 19.99 -2.75
CA GLU A 219 6.88 20.82 -3.73
C GLU A 219 6.18 20.76 -5.08
N HIS A 220 5.63 19.60 -5.45
CA HIS A 220 5.01 19.41 -6.76
C HIS A 220 3.56 18.91 -6.68
N LYS A 221 2.73 19.41 -7.59
CA LYS A 221 1.38 18.91 -7.87
C LYS A 221 1.26 18.44 -9.32
N ALA A 222 0.36 17.50 -9.59
CA ALA A 222 0.04 16.99 -10.91
C ALA A 222 -1.36 17.47 -11.31
N LYS A 223 -1.46 18.38 -12.30
CA LYS A 223 -2.73 18.83 -12.86
C LYS A 223 -3.05 18.07 -14.14
N LEU A 224 -4.20 17.40 -14.19
CA LEU A 224 -4.63 16.71 -15.39
C LEU A 224 -4.89 17.74 -16.50
N ARG A 225 -4.25 17.55 -17.66
CA ARG A 225 -4.42 18.43 -18.82
C ARG A 225 -5.09 17.74 -19.98
N GLU A 226 -4.74 16.49 -20.22
CA GLU A 226 -5.23 15.79 -21.40
C GLU A 226 -5.46 14.32 -21.11
N ALA A 227 -6.32 13.70 -21.92
CA ALA A 227 -6.44 12.26 -21.96
C ALA A 227 -6.73 11.77 -23.37
N VAL A 228 -6.36 10.52 -23.63
CA VAL A 228 -6.74 9.77 -24.82
C VAL A 228 -7.43 8.50 -24.38
N HIS A 229 -8.68 8.30 -24.81
CA HIS A 229 -9.43 7.06 -24.54
C HIS A 229 -8.99 6.01 -25.56
N VAL A 230 -8.34 4.94 -25.09
CA VAL A 230 -7.73 3.91 -25.96
C VAL A 230 -8.70 2.75 -26.19
N SER A 231 -9.38 2.30 -25.14
CA SER A 231 -10.48 1.34 -25.19
C SER A 231 -11.47 1.63 -24.06
N SER A 232 -12.57 0.88 -23.94
CA SER A 232 -13.65 1.18 -22.99
C SER A 232 -13.18 1.40 -21.55
N ASP A 233 -12.13 0.68 -21.12
CA ASP A 233 -11.55 0.76 -19.78
C ASP A 233 -10.06 1.14 -19.77
N LEU A 234 -9.47 1.56 -20.90
CA LEU A 234 -8.04 1.94 -20.98
C LEU A 234 -7.88 3.37 -21.49
N ALA A 235 -7.08 4.19 -20.79
CA ALA A 235 -6.79 5.55 -21.20
C ALA A 235 -5.34 5.97 -20.86
N VAL A 236 -4.82 6.91 -21.64
CA VAL A 236 -3.57 7.63 -21.34
C VAL A 236 -3.94 8.99 -20.79
N PHE A 237 -3.54 9.31 -19.57
CA PHE A 237 -3.76 10.61 -18.93
C PHE A 237 -2.44 11.38 -18.87
N LYS A 238 -2.45 12.63 -19.34
CA LYS A 238 -1.30 13.53 -19.30
C LYS A 238 -1.48 14.59 -18.22
N PHE A 239 -0.52 14.65 -17.32
CA PHE A 239 -0.48 15.59 -16.22
C PHE A 239 0.61 16.63 -16.45
N GLN A 240 0.30 17.89 -16.16
CA GLN A 240 1.27 18.96 -16.02
C GLN A 240 1.77 19.00 -14.57
N VAL A 241 3.08 19.15 -14.39
CA VAL A 241 3.71 19.34 -13.08
C VAL A 241 3.66 20.82 -12.72
N ILE A 242 3.13 21.12 -11.54
CA ILE A 242 3.05 22.46 -10.97
C ILE A 242 3.96 22.48 -9.74
N SER A 243 5.06 23.21 -9.82
CA SER A 243 6.05 23.29 -8.75
C SER A 243 5.87 24.57 -7.92
N LYS A 244 6.09 24.49 -6.61
CA LYS A 244 6.21 25.67 -5.74
C LYS A 244 7.50 26.44 -6.06
N PRO A 245 7.54 27.76 -5.80
CA PRO A 245 8.80 28.52 -5.89
C PRO A 245 9.89 27.89 -5.02
N GLY A 246 11.07 27.64 -5.61
CA GLY A 246 12.21 27.03 -4.91
C GLY A 246 12.16 25.50 -4.75
N ALA A 247 11.14 24.83 -5.30
CA ALA A 247 11.08 23.36 -5.35
C ALA A 247 12.26 22.76 -6.13
N GLY A 248 12.69 21.55 -5.73
CA GLY A 248 13.69 20.79 -6.45
C GLY A 248 13.24 20.35 -7.85
N GLU A 249 14.10 19.64 -8.57
CA GLU A 249 13.70 19.02 -9.84
C GLU A 249 12.93 17.71 -9.60
N LEU A 250 11.84 17.50 -10.33
CA LEU A 250 11.14 16.23 -10.37
C LEU A 250 11.80 15.33 -11.42
N ARG A 251 12.64 14.38 -10.97
CA ARG A 251 13.33 13.43 -11.86
C ARG A 251 12.62 12.08 -11.83
N VAL A 252 12.23 11.59 -13.01
CA VAL A 252 11.61 10.27 -13.17
C VAL A 252 12.36 9.49 -14.23
N ARG A 253 12.99 8.37 -13.86
CA ARG A 253 13.67 7.51 -14.84
C ARG A 253 12.65 6.65 -15.59
N PRO A 254 12.87 6.36 -16.88
CA PRO A 254 12.01 5.47 -17.65
C PRO A 254 11.85 4.11 -16.95
N GLY A 255 10.59 3.78 -16.61
CA GLY A 255 10.20 2.58 -15.89
C GLY A 255 9.85 2.80 -14.40
N GLN A 256 10.19 3.96 -13.83
CA GLN A 256 9.77 4.32 -12.46
C GLN A 256 8.29 4.68 -12.37
N ALA A 257 7.77 4.61 -11.15
CA ALA A 257 6.40 4.97 -10.82
C ALA A 257 6.33 6.29 -10.05
N ILE A 258 5.22 6.98 -10.23
CA ILE A 258 4.87 8.19 -9.47
C ILE A 258 3.75 7.85 -8.48
N VAL A 259 3.88 8.39 -7.27
CA VAL A 259 2.88 8.26 -6.22
C VAL A 259 2.08 9.56 -6.17
N LEU A 260 0.77 9.45 -6.41
CA LEU A 260 -0.15 10.58 -6.45
C LEU A 260 -1.20 10.47 -5.34
N ASP A 261 -1.47 11.59 -4.67
CA ASP A 261 -2.53 11.74 -3.68
C ASP A 261 -3.68 12.58 -4.24
N PHE A 262 -4.86 11.97 -4.37
CA PHE A 262 -6.08 12.60 -4.88
C PHE A 262 -7.06 12.99 -3.76
N MET A 263 -6.65 12.99 -2.49
CA MET A 263 -7.51 13.29 -1.34
C MET A 263 -8.19 14.66 -1.48
N ASP A 264 -7.47 15.70 -1.90
CA ASP A 264 -8.02 17.05 -2.07
C ASP A 264 -9.06 17.14 -3.20
N TRP A 265 -8.91 16.33 -4.25
CA TRP A 265 -9.82 16.35 -5.41
C TRP A 265 -11.06 15.48 -5.19
N ILE A 266 -10.89 14.25 -4.71
CA ILE A 266 -11.98 13.28 -4.52
C ILE A 266 -12.68 13.49 -3.18
N GLY A 267 -11.94 13.96 -2.18
CA GLY A 267 -12.38 14.07 -0.80
C GLY A 267 -12.18 12.78 0.01
N PRO A 268 -12.26 12.91 1.35
CA PRO A 268 -12.17 11.77 2.25
C PRO A 268 -13.31 10.77 1.99
N PRO A 269 -13.10 9.48 2.28
CA PRO A 269 -14.19 8.50 2.29
C PRO A 269 -15.35 9.00 3.17
N GLN A 270 -16.56 8.98 2.63
CA GLN A 270 -17.76 9.26 3.41
C GLN A 270 -18.00 8.11 4.39
N TYR A 271 -18.46 8.44 5.60
CA TYR A 271 -18.75 7.41 6.59
C TYR A 271 -19.80 6.43 6.08
N LYS A 272 -19.46 5.15 6.09
CA LYS A 272 -20.39 4.03 6.01
C LYS A 272 -20.15 3.12 7.21
N HIS A 273 -21.23 2.61 7.79
CA HIS A 273 -21.08 1.62 8.85
C HIS A 273 -20.44 0.34 8.30
N MET A 274 -20.97 -0.18 7.19
CA MET A 274 -20.45 -1.34 6.46
C MET A 274 -20.60 -1.09 4.95
N ASP A 275 -19.73 -1.73 4.18
CA ASP A 275 -19.83 -1.83 2.72
C ASP A 275 -19.33 -3.23 2.34
N SER A 276 -20.25 -4.17 2.14
CA SER A 276 -19.89 -5.58 1.93
C SER A 276 -19.42 -5.85 0.49
N SER A 277 -19.81 -5.00 -0.47
CA SER A 277 -19.39 -5.13 -1.87
C SER A 277 -18.03 -4.48 -2.12
N ALA A 278 -17.66 -3.45 -1.36
CA ALA A 278 -16.34 -2.82 -1.41
C ALA A 278 -15.79 -2.47 -0.02
N PRO A 279 -15.40 -3.45 0.82
CA PRO A 279 -14.95 -3.21 2.20
C PRO A 279 -13.80 -2.20 2.34
N SER A 280 -12.83 -2.24 1.44
CA SER A 280 -11.66 -1.35 1.44
C SER A 280 -12.02 0.11 1.16
N SER A 281 -13.18 0.39 0.56
CA SER A 281 -13.62 1.74 0.22
C SER A 281 -13.83 2.64 1.45
N ILE A 282 -14.12 2.05 2.62
CA ILE A 282 -14.35 2.76 3.88
C ILE A 282 -13.08 3.47 4.36
N ASN A 283 -11.91 2.90 4.05
CA ASN A 283 -10.60 3.38 4.52
C ASN A 283 -9.66 3.75 3.36
N ASP A 284 -10.21 4.03 2.17
CA ASP A 284 -9.42 4.37 0.98
C ASP A 284 -8.68 5.70 1.18
N ASP A 285 -7.36 5.67 1.05
CA ASP A 285 -6.49 6.82 1.25
C ASP A 285 -6.36 7.74 0.02
N ARG A 286 -7.04 7.40 -1.10
CA ARG A 286 -6.98 8.10 -2.39
C ARG A 286 -5.58 8.18 -3.00
N VAL A 287 -4.62 7.43 -2.45
CA VAL A 287 -3.23 7.43 -2.90
C VAL A 287 -3.00 6.23 -3.76
N ARG A 288 -2.33 6.45 -4.89
CA ARG A 288 -2.07 5.39 -5.87
C ARG A 288 -0.71 5.60 -6.49
N THR A 289 -0.10 4.48 -6.84
CA THR A 289 1.20 4.42 -7.49
C THR A 289 0.97 3.91 -8.90
N TRP A 290 1.46 4.63 -9.91
CA TRP A 290 1.43 4.15 -11.30
C TRP A 290 2.77 4.39 -11.96
N THR A 291 3.18 3.42 -12.77
CA THR A 291 4.33 3.57 -13.66
C THR A 291 4.11 4.75 -14.61
N VAL A 292 5.11 5.63 -14.69
CA VAL A 292 5.11 6.70 -15.68
C VAL A 292 5.37 6.11 -17.05
N SER A 293 4.47 6.34 -17.99
CA SER A 293 4.51 5.77 -19.35
C SER A 293 5.21 6.67 -20.37
N SER A 294 5.51 7.93 -20.03
CA SER A 294 6.37 8.84 -20.79
C SER A 294 7.84 8.75 -20.37
N ALA A 295 8.76 9.21 -21.22
CA ALA A 295 10.19 9.23 -20.93
C ALA A 295 10.65 10.62 -20.45
N HIS A 296 11.39 10.68 -19.34
CA HIS A 296 11.95 11.92 -18.79
C HIS A 296 13.42 11.74 -18.40
N GLU A 297 14.23 11.25 -19.34
CA GLU A 297 15.64 10.98 -19.06
C GLU A 297 16.45 12.26 -18.86
N GLU A 298 17.17 12.34 -17.74
CA GLU A 298 18.10 13.43 -17.37
C GLU A 298 17.51 14.85 -17.30
N ARG A 299 16.18 14.97 -17.33
CA ARG A 299 15.50 16.27 -17.35
C ARG A 299 14.50 16.37 -16.23
N ASN A 300 14.28 17.61 -15.77
CA ASN A 300 13.16 17.93 -14.92
C ASN A 300 11.84 17.64 -15.65
N ALA A 301 10.98 16.81 -15.06
CA ALA A 301 9.69 16.46 -15.62
C ALA A 301 8.70 17.61 -15.40
N THR A 302 8.38 18.35 -16.47
CA THR A 302 7.35 19.41 -16.46
C THR A 302 5.95 18.90 -16.80
N CYS A 303 5.87 17.71 -17.36
CA CYS A 303 4.64 16.93 -17.56
C CYS A 303 5.00 15.45 -17.58
N PHE A 304 4.00 14.58 -17.44
CA PHE A 304 4.16 13.13 -17.57
C PHE A 304 2.85 12.47 -18.01
N GLU A 305 2.94 11.25 -18.54
CA GLU A 305 1.80 10.45 -18.98
C GLU A 305 1.66 9.19 -18.15
N LEU A 306 0.44 8.87 -17.74
CA LEU A 306 0.07 7.63 -17.06
C LEU A 306 -0.91 6.86 -17.94
N THR A 307 -0.57 5.62 -18.29
CA THR A 307 -1.51 4.72 -18.96
C THR A 307 -2.19 3.88 -17.89
N MET A 308 -3.51 3.98 -17.80
CA MET A 308 -4.30 3.38 -16.72
C MET A 308 -5.45 2.57 -17.27
N ARG A 309 -5.71 1.41 -16.64
CA ARG A 309 -6.96 0.68 -16.80
C ARG A 309 -7.93 1.04 -15.67
N GLU A 310 -9.21 1.17 -15.99
CA GLU A 310 -10.26 1.41 -15.00
C GLU A 310 -10.43 0.18 -14.11
N MET A 311 -10.15 0.34 -12.81
CA MET A 311 -10.50 -0.65 -11.82
C MET A 311 -11.97 -0.50 -11.44
N LYS A 312 -12.80 -1.50 -11.74
CA LYS A 312 -14.22 -1.49 -11.35
C LYS A 312 -14.35 -1.37 -9.82
N GLY A 313 -15.10 -0.37 -9.36
CA GLY A 313 -15.24 -0.04 -7.94
C GLY A 313 -14.03 0.67 -7.32
N GLY A 314 -12.97 0.93 -8.10
CA GLY A 314 -11.80 1.67 -7.66
C GLY A 314 -12.09 3.17 -7.56
N ALA A 315 -11.79 3.77 -6.42
CA ALA A 315 -12.09 5.18 -6.16
C ALA A 315 -11.45 6.15 -7.15
N VAL A 316 -10.14 6.04 -7.35
CA VAL A 316 -9.38 7.03 -8.14
C VAL A 316 -9.55 6.80 -9.63
N THR A 317 -9.35 5.56 -10.10
CA THR A 317 -9.56 5.24 -11.52
C THR A 317 -11.02 5.44 -11.92
N GLY A 318 -11.98 5.05 -11.09
CA GLY A 318 -13.40 5.31 -11.35
C GLY A 318 -13.68 6.80 -11.50
N ALA A 319 -13.19 7.64 -10.58
CA ALA A 319 -13.35 9.09 -10.68
C ALA A 319 -12.69 9.69 -11.93
N LEU A 320 -11.49 9.25 -12.31
CA LEU A 320 -10.79 9.71 -13.52
C LEU A 320 -11.53 9.29 -14.80
N PHE A 321 -12.04 8.06 -14.87
CA PHE A 321 -12.79 7.57 -16.03
C PHE A 321 -14.20 8.17 -16.09
N ASP A 322 -14.87 8.39 -14.95
CA ASP A 322 -16.12 9.15 -14.89
C ASP A 322 -15.92 10.58 -15.36
N HIS A 323 -14.80 11.20 -14.97
CA HIS A 323 -14.43 12.52 -15.46
C HIS A 323 -14.22 12.50 -16.97
N LEU A 324 -13.44 11.54 -17.48
CA LEU A 324 -13.22 11.33 -18.92
C LEU A 324 -14.54 11.17 -19.68
N ARG A 325 -15.46 10.34 -19.19
CA ARG A 325 -16.77 10.06 -19.80
C ARG A 325 -17.67 11.30 -19.93
N ARG A 326 -17.49 12.34 -19.10
CA ARG A 326 -18.23 13.61 -19.23
C ARG A 326 -17.84 14.38 -20.48
N TYR A 327 -16.59 14.22 -20.93
CA TYR A 327 -16.08 14.80 -22.16
C TYR A 327 -16.39 13.81 -23.29
N ARG A 328 -17.65 13.85 -23.79
CA ARG A 328 -18.08 13.01 -24.90
C ARG A 328 -17.12 13.16 -26.08
N SER A 329 -16.24 12.18 -26.30
CA SER A 329 -15.63 11.97 -27.60
C SER A 329 -16.43 10.89 -28.31
N ALA A 330 -16.75 11.13 -29.58
CA ALA A 330 -17.42 10.15 -30.44
C ALA A 330 -16.46 9.04 -30.93
N GLN A 331 -15.14 9.16 -30.69
CA GLN A 331 -14.12 8.30 -31.30
C GLN A 331 -12.97 7.98 -30.33
N LEU A 332 -12.68 6.68 -30.17
CA LEU A 332 -11.46 6.21 -29.50
C LEU A 332 -10.21 6.80 -30.18
N GLY A 333 -9.19 7.09 -29.39
CA GLY A 333 -7.93 7.67 -29.87
C GLY A 333 -7.91 9.19 -29.99
N GLN A 334 -9.05 9.87 -29.84
CA GLN A 334 -9.07 11.33 -29.87
C GLN A 334 -8.49 11.94 -28.59
N ARG A 335 -7.65 12.96 -28.75
CA ARG A 335 -7.10 13.75 -27.63
C ARG A 335 -8.18 14.67 -27.07
N ILE A 336 -8.45 14.54 -25.78
CA ILE A 336 -9.33 15.39 -25.00
C ILE A 336 -8.45 16.32 -24.18
N VAL A 337 -8.73 17.62 -24.24
CA VAL A 337 -8.06 18.64 -23.42
C VAL A 337 -9.03 19.09 -22.32
N PHE A 338 -8.57 19.12 -21.09
CA PHE A 338 -9.35 19.51 -19.94
C PHE A 338 -8.99 20.92 -19.48
N ASP A 339 -10.03 21.72 -19.19
CA ASP A 339 -9.90 22.96 -18.43
C ASP A 339 -10.17 22.76 -16.92
N THR A 340 -10.12 21.50 -16.47
CA THR A 340 -10.65 21.11 -15.17
C THR A 340 -9.65 21.23 -14.03
N ALA A 341 -10.16 21.32 -12.81
CA ALA A 341 -9.40 21.39 -11.57
C ALA A 341 -8.97 20.02 -11.00
N VAL A 342 -8.80 18.99 -11.84
CA VAL A 342 -8.26 17.71 -11.35
C VAL A 342 -6.78 17.89 -11.03
N VAL A 343 -6.47 17.96 -9.74
CA VAL A 343 -5.11 18.17 -9.22
C VAL A 343 -4.84 17.15 -8.13
N ALA A 344 -3.70 16.48 -8.22
CA ALA A 344 -3.17 15.59 -7.20
C ALA A 344 -1.87 16.13 -6.62
N ASP A 345 -1.58 15.83 -5.36
CA ASP A 345 -0.25 16.05 -4.81
C ASP A 345 0.70 14.95 -5.31
N ILE A 346 1.91 15.32 -5.69
CA ILE A 346 2.97 14.36 -6.02
C ILE A 346 3.67 14.02 -4.71
N VAL A 347 3.45 12.80 -4.24
CA VAL A 347 4.01 12.34 -2.96
C VAL A 347 5.47 11.98 -3.12
N GLY A 348 5.82 11.36 -4.24
CA GLY A 348 7.18 10.95 -4.55
C GLY A 348 7.28 10.09 -5.81
N ILE A 349 8.52 9.69 -6.11
CA ILE A 349 8.87 8.76 -7.18
C ILE A 349 9.41 7.49 -6.54
N THR A 350 9.02 6.33 -7.06
CA THR A 350 9.38 5.02 -6.54
C THR A 350 9.67 4.04 -7.68
N GLY A 351 10.19 2.87 -7.32
CA GLY A 351 10.50 1.80 -8.25
C GLY A 351 11.96 1.77 -8.64
N ASP A 352 12.54 0.57 -8.54
CA ASP A 352 13.88 0.23 -9.02
C ASP A 352 13.84 -0.36 -10.45
N PHE A 353 12.66 -0.39 -11.05
CA PHE A 353 12.39 -0.91 -12.39
C PHE A 353 12.76 0.12 -13.45
N PHE A 354 14.03 0.54 -13.52
CA PHE A 354 14.47 1.55 -14.48
C PHE A 354 15.64 1.09 -15.36
N MET A 355 15.73 1.67 -16.54
CA MET A 355 16.81 1.41 -17.48
C MET A 355 18.15 1.96 -16.96
N VAL A 356 19.19 1.11 -16.95
CA VAL A 356 20.59 1.55 -16.81
C VAL A 356 21.10 2.00 -18.18
N ARG A 357 21.96 3.03 -18.23
CA ARG A 357 22.36 3.71 -19.49
C ARG A 357 23.18 2.85 -20.46
N ASP A 358 23.77 1.76 -19.98
CA ASP A 358 24.64 0.90 -20.77
C ASP A 358 23.88 0.16 -21.89
N LYS A 359 24.62 -0.63 -22.67
CA LYS A 359 24.07 -1.49 -23.71
C LYS A 359 22.93 -2.35 -23.14
N LEU A 360 21.74 -2.17 -23.70
CA LEU A 360 20.54 -2.77 -23.15
C LEU A 360 20.38 -4.21 -23.64
N ASP A 361 20.74 -5.19 -22.80
CA ASP A 361 20.62 -6.62 -23.11
C ASP A 361 19.57 -7.29 -22.19
N THR A 362 18.29 -7.12 -22.52
CA THR A 362 17.20 -7.38 -21.55
C THR A 362 16.04 -8.18 -22.15
N LEU A 363 15.45 -9.05 -21.31
CA LEU A 363 14.18 -9.74 -21.57
C LEU A 363 13.06 -9.03 -20.78
N TRP A 364 12.07 -8.51 -21.48
CA TRP A 364 10.88 -7.90 -20.90
C TRP A 364 9.72 -8.86 -20.98
N VAL A 365 8.97 -9.01 -19.89
CA VAL A 365 7.77 -9.85 -19.84
C VAL A 365 6.62 -9.03 -19.30
N ALA A 366 5.61 -8.80 -20.14
CA ALA A 366 4.47 -7.94 -19.85
C ALA A 366 3.15 -8.72 -19.87
N GLY A 367 2.34 -8.54 -18.83
CA GLY A 367 0.95 -9.02 -18.78
C GLY A 367 -0.04 -7.87 -18.93
N GLY A 368 -0.69 -7.75 -20.10
CA GLY A 368 -1.67 -6.70 -20.40
C GLY A 368 -1.10 -5.30 -20.19
N ILE A 369 -1.68 -4.53 -19.26
CA ILE A 369 -1.23 -3.18 -18.94
C ILE A 369 0.14 -3.14 -18.24
N GLY A 370 0.69 -4.29 -17.84
CA GLY A 370 2.10 -4.42 -17.41
C GLY A 370 3.12 -3.98 -18.46
N ILE A 371 2.69 -3.63 -19.68
CA ILE A 371 3.55 -3.05 -20.70
C ILE A 371 4.04 -1.63 -20.39
N THR A 372 3.41 -0.92 -19.44
CA THR A 372 3.65 0.52 -19.21
C THR A 372 5.09 0.91 -18.88
N PRO A 373 5.88 0.17 -18.07
CA PRO A 373 7.28 0.53 -17.87
C PRO A 373 8.07 0.43 -19.19
N PHE A 374 7.77 -0.59 -19.99
CA PHE A 374 8.42 -0.82 -21.27
C PHE A 374 8.05 0.23 -22.32
N LEU A 375 6.85 0.82 -22.26
CA LEU A 375 6.49 1.97 -23.11
C LEU A 375 7.38 3.18 -22.82
N ALA A 376 7.64 3.49 -21.55
CA ALA A 376 8.51 4.61 -21.17
C ALA A 376 9.96 4.36 -21.61
N ILE A 377 10.43 3.13 -21.40
CA ILE A 377 11.75 2.65 -21.81
C ILE A 377 11.92 2.70 -23.34
N LEU A 378 10.94 2.23 -24.12
CA LEU A 378 10.94 2.33 -25.60
C LEU A 378 10.98 3.78 -26.07
N ARG A 379 10.23 4.67 -25.43
CA ARG A 379 10.25 6.10 -25.73
C ARG A 379 11.63 6.71 -25.46
N ALA A 380 12.29 6.34 -24.36
CA ALA A 380 13.64 6.80 -24.04
C ALA A 380 14.66 6.32 -25.08
N LEU A 381 14.63 5.03 -25.48
CA LEU A 381 15.49 4.51 -26.54
C LEU A 381 15.29 5.26 -27.86
N ALA A 382 14.04 5.58 -28.20
CA ALA A 382 13.71 6.36 -29.38
C ALA A 382 14.23 7.82 -29.29
N GLU A 383 14.26 8.42 -28.10
CA GLU A 383 14.81 9.77 -27.88
C GLU A 383 16.35 9.78 -27.93
N ARG A 384 17.02 8.73 -27.45
CA ARG A 384 18.49 8.58 -27.52
C ARG A 384 19.03 8.48 -28.95
N GLY A 385 18.20 8.05 -29.90
CA GLY A 385 18.60 7.92 -31.31
C GLY A 385 19.78 6.97 -31.49
N SER A 386 20.78 7.37 -32.28
CA SER A 386 21.96 6.54 -32.60
C SER A 386 22.86 6.23 -31.41
N ALA A 387 22.72 6.94 -30.29
CA ALA A 387 23.46 6.65 -29.06
C ALA A 387 22.91 5.41 -28.32
N ALA A 388 21.71 4.94 -28.65
CA ALA A 388 21.16 3.72 -28.07
C ALA A 388 21.73 2.48 -28.77
N GLU A 389 22.15 1.49 -27.98
CA GLU A 389 22.54 0.16 -28.46
C GLU A 389 21.91 -0.90 -27.55
N GLY A 390 21.44 -2.00 -28.12
CA GLY A 390 20.88 -3.09 -27.31
C GLY A 390 20.22 -4.21 -28.11
N ASP A 391 19.84 -5.25 -27.39
CA ASP A 391 19.05 -6.37 -27.87
C ASP A 391 17.91 -6.69 -26.89
N VAL A 392 16.70 -6.30 -27.29
CA VAL A 392 15.49 -6.40 -26.48
C VAL A 392 14.63 -7.55 -26.98
N MET A 393 14.25 -8.43 -26.05
CA MET A 393 13.15 -9.37 -26.28
C MET A 393 11.97 -8.98 -25.41
N LEU A 394 10.81 -8.71 -25.99
CA LEU A 394 9.55 -8.44 -25.28
C LEU A 394 8.59 -9.61 -25.45
N VAL A 395 8.22 -10.26 -24.36
CA VAL A 395 7.16 -11.27 -24.28
C VAL A 395 5.90 -10.60 -23.73
N LEU A 396 4.89 -10.41 -24.57
CA LEU A 396 3.65 -9.72 -24.22
C LEU A 396 2.48 -10.69 -24.23
N ALA A 397 1.90 -10.96 -23.06
CA ALA A 397 0.63 -11.69 -22.95
C ALA A 397 -0.52 -10.69 -22.84
N THR A 398 -1.42 -10.66 -23.82
CA THR A 398 -2.51 -9.67 -23.86
C THR A 398 -3.77 -10.20 -24.55
N ARG A 399 -4.92 -9.60 -24.23
CA ARG A 399 -6.19 -9.81 -24.94
C ARG A 399 -6.45 -8.77 -26.02
N GLU A 400 -5.65 -7.71 -26.05
CA GLU A 400 -5.84 -6.53 -26.91
C GLU A 400 -4.53 -6.23 -27.67
N PRO A 401 -4.04 -7.14 -28.53
CA PRO A 401 -2.72 -7.01 -29.14
C PRO A 401 -2.59 -5.77 -30.04
N ASN A 402 -3.63 -5.43 -30.79
CA ASN A 402 -3.64 -4.26 -31.68
C ASN A 402 -3.52 -2.94 -30.90
N ILE A 403 -4.17 -2.84 -29.74
CA ILE A 403 -4.07 -1.68 -28.85
C ILE A 403 -2.65 -1.54 -28.31
N MET A 404 -2.06 -2.63 -27.80
CA MET A 404 -0.71 -2.59 -27.24
C MET A 404 0.34 -2.24 -28.32
N LEU A 405 0.18 -2.77 -29.52
CA LEU A 405 1.01 -2.39 -30.66
C LEU A 405 0.85 -0.92 -31.04
N HIS A 406 -0.38 -0.43 -31.12
CA HIS A 406 -0.66 0.97 -31.45
C HIS A 406 0.07 1.92 -30.49
N MET A 407 0.10 1.59 -29.19
CA MET A 407 0.83 2.36 -28.18
C MET A 407 2.36 2.32 -28.35
N MET A 408 2.92 1.19 -28.79
CA MET A 408 4.37 1.03 -29.03
C MET A 408 4.84 1.66 -30.35
N ARG A 409 3.97 1.68 -31.36
CA ARG A 409 4.32 2.02 -32.76
C ARG A 409 5.09 3.34 -32.91
N PRO A 410 4.69 4.47 -32.28
CA PRO A 410 5.44 5.73 -32.40
C PRO A 410 6.89 5.64 -31.90
N SER A 411 7.17 4.76 -30.94
CA SER A 411 8.53 4.54 -30.45
C SER A 411 9.31 3.62 -31.38
N LEU A 412 8.70 2.50 -31.79
CA LEU A 412 9.31 1.53 -32.71
C LEU A 412 9.73 2.19 -34.04
N GLU A 413 8.91 3.09 -34.58
CA GLU A 413 9.21 3.83 -35.82
C GLU A 413 10.43 4.76 -35.70
N ARG A 414 10.78 5.21 -34.49
CA ARG A 414 11.91 6.12 -34.25
C ARG A 414 13.16 5.45 -33.71
N ILE A 415 13.06 4.22 -33.21
CA ILE A 415 14.22 3.48 -32.66
C ILE A 415 15.31 3.29 -33.72
N ALA A 416 16.56 3.49 -33.29
CA ALA A 416 17.75 3.33 -34.13
C ALA A 416 18.00 1.86 -34.50
N SER A 417 18.66 1.65 -35.64
CA SER A 417 19.00 0.30 -36.15
C SER A 417 19.98 -0.48 -35.24
N THR A 418 20.71 0.23 -34.37
CA THR A 418 21.61 -0.30 -33.35
C THR A 418 20.90 -1.00 -32.19
N VAL A 419 19.58 -0.87 -32.08
CA VAL A 419 18.76 -1.55 -31.07
C VAL A 419 17.94 -2.64 -31.75
N ARG A 420 18.23 -3.92 -31.48
CA ARG A 420 17.41 -5.03 -31.97
C ARG A 420 16.18 -5.21 -31.09
N ILE A 421 15.00 -5.40 -31.69
CA ILE A 421 13.75 -5.61 -30.96
C ILE A 421 13.03 -6.84 -31.49
N ASN A 422 12.86 -7.83 -30.62
CA ASN A 422 12.06 -9.03 -30.88
C ASN A 422 10.85 -9.03 -29.96
N ILE A 423 9.64 -9.11 -30.52
CA ILE A 423 8.39 -9.12 -29.75
C ILE A 423 7.69 -10.46 -29.97
N ALA A 424 7.46 -11.21 -28.89
CA ALA A 424 6.63 -12.41 -28.88
C ALA A 424 5.28 -12.08 -28.22
N ILE A 425 4.20 -12.09 -28.99
CA ILE A 425 2.85 -11.76 -28.51
C ILE A 425 2.06 -13.04 -28.28
N PHE A 426 1.56 -13.22 -27.08
CA PHE A 426 0.69 -14.32 -26.66
C PHE A 426 -0.75 -13.80 -26.50
N THR A 427 -1.65 -14.23 -27.38
CA THR A 427 -3.03 -13.76 -27.43
C THR A 427 -3.99 -14.84 -27.95
N HIS A 428 -5.26 -14.74 -27.59
CA HIS A 428 -6.33 -15.54 -28.21
C HIS A 428 -6.94 -14.87 -29.45
N ASP A 429 -6.66 -13.59 -29.64
CA ASP A 429 -7.13 -12.81 -30.79
C ASP A 429 -6.35 -13.19 -32.05
N SER A 430 -7.06 -13.53 -33.11
CA SER A 430 -6.51 -13.96 -34.40
C SER A 430 -6.41 -12.81 -35.41
N GLU A 431 -7.07 -11.68 -35.16
CA GLU A 431 -7.05 -10.52 -36.06
C GLU A 431 -5.92 -9.57 -35.64
N PHE A 432 -4.83 -9.59 -36.40
CA PHE A 432 -3.62 -8.87 -36.03
C PHE A 432 -2.85 -8.36 -37.24
N ASP A 433 -2.55 -7.06 -37.25
CA ASP A 433 -1.65 -6.44 -38.23
C ASP A 433 -0.42 -5.85 -37.51
N PRO A 434 0.78 -6.44 -37.68
CA PRO A 434 2.01 -5.86 -37.14
C PRO A 434 2.33 -4.50 -37.77
N GLY A 435 1.78 -4.20 -38.94
CA GLY A 435 2.14 -3.06 -39.78
C GLY A 435 3.60 -3.13 -40.24
N HIS A 436 4.13 -1.99 -40.69
CA HIS A 436 5.52 -1.92 -41.15
C HIS A 436 6.53 -2.06 -40.00
N LEU A 437 7.52 -2.93 -40.17
CA LEU A 437 8.63 -3.17 -39.24
C LEU A 437 9.96 -2.84 -39.90
N LYS A 438 10.89 -2.26 -39.14
CA LYS A 438 12.26 -2.05 -39.59
C LYS A 438 13.05 -3.36 -39.64
N PRO A 439 14.18 -3.44 -40.37
CA PRO A 439 14.99 -4.66 -40.44
C PRO A 439 15.51 -5.18 -39.09
N ASN A 440 15.68 -4.31 -38.11
CA ASN A 440 16.11 -4.64 -36.75
C ASN A 440 14.94 -5.04 -35.81
N GLN A 441 13.73 -5.20 -36.35
CA GLN A 441 12.51 -5.46 -35.60
C GLN A 441 11.82 -6.73 -36.09
N LYS A 442 11.36 -7.56 -35.16
CA LYS A 442 10.61 -8.78 -35.47
C LYS A 442 9.45 -8.95 -34.51
N ILE A 443 8.30 -9.35 -35.04
CA ILE A 443 7.12 -9.72 -34.23
C ILE A 443 6.73 -11.16 -34.56
N CYS A 444 6.58 -11.98 -33.53
CA CYS A 444 6.06 -13.34 -33.59
C CYS A 444 4.78 -13.43 -32.75
N VAL A 445 3.75 -14.08 -33.28
CA VAL A 445 2.46 -14.23 -32.59
C VAL A 445 2.25 -15.70 -32.24
N HIS A 446 1.87 -15.94 -31.00
CA HIS A 446 1.59 -17.24 -30.42
C HIS A 446 0.15 -17.27 -29.91
N ARG A 447 -0.57 -18.33 -30.23
CA ARG A 447 -1.95 -18.49 -29.79
C ARG A 447 -2.01 -18.96 -28.34
N GLY A 448 -2.73 -18.23 -27.49
CA GLY A 448 -3.00 -18.59 -26.11
C GLY A 448 -2.04 -17.98 -25.09
N ARG A 449 -1.78 -18.72 -24.01
CA ARG A 449 -0.89 -18.29 -22.91
C ARG A 449 0.55 -18.70 -23.18
N VAL A 450 1.49 -18.07 -22.48
CA VAL A 450 2.90 -18.49 -22.50
C VAL A 450 3.01 -19.90 -21.93
N VAL A 451 3.55 -20.82 -22.72
CA VAL A 451 3.74 -22.23 -22.33
C VAL A 451 5.16 -22.44 -21.77
N PRO A 452 5.37 -23.38 -20.84
CA PRO A 452 6.68 -23.61 -20.23
C PRO A 452 7.81 -23.86 -21.25
N ASP A 453 7.51 -24.55 -22.35
CA ASP A 453 8.50 -24.85 -23.39
C ASP A 453 9.05 -23.61 -24.09
N PHE A 454 8.27 -22.52 -24.16
CA PHE A 454 8.73 -21.27 -24.77
C PHE A 454 9.99 -20.70 -24.08
N TRP A 455 10.11 -20.92 -22.76
CA TRP A 455 11.24 -20.41 -21.99
C TRP A 455 12.56 -21.12 -22.34
N LYS A 456 12.52 -22.29 -22.99
CA LYS A 456 13.73 -23.02 -23.39
C LYS A 456 14.52 -22.27 -24.47
N ASP A 457 13.82 -21.49 -25.30
CA ASP A 457 14.38 -20.82 -26.47
C ASP A 457 14.75 -19.35 -26.22
N ILE A 458 14.55 -18.85 -24.98
CA ILE A 458 14.90 -17.47 -24.67
C ILE A 458 16.44 -17.31 -24.56
N PRO A 459 17.00 -16.17 -25.01
CA PRO A 459 18.42 -15.89 -24.86
C PRO A 459 18.84 -15.89 -23.38
N ARG A 460 19.90 -16.64 -23.06
CA ARG A 460 20.49 -16.67 -21.72
C ARG A 460 21.40 -15.45 -21.51
N GLY A 461 21.53 -15.02 -20.25
CA GLY A 461 22.44 -13.93 -19.87
C GLY A 461 21.82 -12.53 -19.89
N LYS A 462 20.56 -12.39 -20.31
CA LYS A 462 19.82 -11.13 -20.22
C LYS A 462 19.27 -10.90 -18.81
N ASP A 463 19.23 -9.65 -18.38
CA ASP A 463 18.44 -9.27 -17.21
C ASP A 463 16.94 -9.32 -17.56
N VAL A 464 16.14 -9.86 -16.64
CA VAL A 464 14.72 -10.13 -16.87
C VAL A 464 13.87 -9.17 -16.07
N PHE A 465 12.96 -8.49 -16.76
CA PHE A 465 12.05 -7.51 -16.21
C PHE A 465 10.62 -7.98 -16.41
N ILE A 466 9.88 -8.21 -15.32
CA ILE A 466 8.53 -8.76 -15.34
C ILE A 466 7.55 -7.74 -14.74
N CYS A 467 6.51 -7.38 -15.50
CA CYS A 467 5.43 -6.53 -15.01
C CYS A 467 4.07 -7.07 -15.46
N GLY A 468 3.14 -7.26 -14.51
CA GLY A 468 1.82 -7.80 -14.80
C GLY A 468 1.07 -8.28 -13.54
N PRO A 469 -0.13 -8.88 -13.71
CA PRO A 469 -0.89 -9.45 -12.59
C PRO A 469 -0.10 -10.51 -11.82
N SER A 470 -0.31 -10.63 -10.51
CA SER A 470 0.50 -11.50 -9.64
C SER A 470 0.59 -12.94 -10.13
N ALA A 471 -0.53 -13.59 -10.42
CA ALA A 471 -0.55 -14.97 -10.92
C ALA A 471 0.20 -15.16 -12.26
N PHE A 472 0.19 -14.14 -13.12
CA PHE A 472 0.98 -14.18 -14.36
C PHE A 472 2.48 -14.06 -14.04
N GLY A 473 2.85 -13.10 -13.20
CA GLY A 473 4.23 -12.92 -12.76
C GLY A 473 4.79 -14.17 -12.08
N ASP A 474 4.02 -14.83 -11.23
CA ASP A 474 4.43 -16.08 -10.55
C ASP A 474 4.73 -17.18 -11.59
N SER A 475 3.80 -17.40 -12.53
CA SER A 475 3.97 -18.39 -13.60
C SER A 475 5.18 -18.12 -14.49
N VAL A 476 5.51 -16.85 -14.76
CA VAL A 476 6.70 -16.47 -15.53
C VAL A 476 7.97 -16.77 -14.73
N VAL A 477 8.00 -16.39 -13.45
CA VAL A 477 9.14 -16.66 -12.56
C VAL A 477 9.42 -18.16 -12.47
N ASP A 478 8.38 -18.98 -12.29
CA ASP A 478 8.52 -20.43 -12.22
C ASP A 478 9.05 -21.01 -13.54
N GLY A 479 8.54 -20.54 -14.69
CA GLY A 479 9.01 -20.95 -16.01
C GLY A 479 10.49 -20.60 -16.26
N LEU A 480 10.90 -19.39 -15.90
CA LEU A 480 12.29 -18.93 -16.04
C LEU A 480 13.25 -19.68 -15.11
N ARG A 481 12.83 -19.97 -13.87
CA ARG A 481 13.61 -20.78 -12.93
C ARG A 481 13.77 -22.22 -13.42
N ALA A 482 12.74 -22.80 -14.02
CA ALA A 482 12.79 -24.15 -14.58
C ALA A 482 13.83 -24.30 -15.71
N VAL A 483 14.17 -23.20 -16.40
CA VAL A 483 15.22 -23.16 -17.44
C VAL A 483 16.56 -22.59 -16.96
N GLY A 484 16.70 -22.36 -15.65
CA GLY A 484 17.97 -22.01 -15.01
C GLY A 484 18.31 -20.52 -14.96
N VAL A 485 17.33 -19.60 -15.13
CA VAL A 485 17.56 -18.17 -14.90
C VAL A 485 17.75 -17.90 -13.42
N SER A 486 18.82 -17.19 -13.05
CA SER A 486 19.11 -16.87 -11.66
C SER A 486 18.05 -15.94 -11.07
N PRO A 487 17.59 -16.15 -9.83
CA PRO A 487 16.71 -15.20 -9.14
C PRO A 487 17.26 -13.77 -9.07
N SER A 488 18.60 -13.60 -9.05
CA SER A 488 19.25 -12.29 -9.01
C SER A 488 19.12 -11.49 -10.31
N GLN A 489 18.79 -12.16 -11.42
CA GLN A 489 18.57 -11.54 -12.74
C GLN A 489 17.11 -11.18 -12.97
N ILE A 490 16.20 -11.57 -12.05
CA ILE A 490 14.77 -11.39 -12.22
C ILE A 490 14.32 -10.19 -11.39
N HIS A 491 13.99 -9.12 -12.08
CA HIS A 491 13.38 -7.91 -11.54
C HIS A 491 11.88 -7.97 -11.80
N ARG A 492 11.08 -7.89 -10.74
CA ARG A 492 9.62 -7.99 -10.84
C ARG A 492 8.94 -6.80 -10.20
N GLU A 493 7.98 -6.24 -10.93
CA GLU A 493 7.05 -5.24 -10.43
C GLU A 493 5.61 -5.79 -10.53
N GLY A 494 4.79 -5.53 -9.52
CA GLY A 494 3.41 -5.98 -9.44
C GLY A 494 2.46 -4.81 -9.19
N PHE A 495 1.23 -4.94 -9.69
CA PHE A 495 0.14 -4.04 -9.33
C PHE A 495 -0.45 -4.47 -7.99
N TYR A 496 -0.47 -3.57 -6.99
CA TYR A 496 -0.98 -3.83 -5.64
C TYR A 496 -2.28 -3.07 -5.34
#